data_AF-A0A3Q0QXE4-F1
#
_entry.id   AF-A0A3Q0QXE4-F1
#
_cell.length_a   1.000
_cell.length_b   1.000
_cell.length_c   1.000
_cell.angle_alpha   90.00
_cell.angle_beta   90.00
_cell.angle_gamma   90.00
#
_symmetry.space_group_name_H-M   'P 1'
#
loop_
_entity.id
_entity.type
_entity.pdbx_description
1 polymer ?
#
loop_
_entity_poly.entity_id
_entity_poly.type
_entity_poly.pdbx_seq_one_letter_code
_entity_poly.pdbx_strand_id
1 'polypeptide(L)'
;MEEEEHTDRKQKLAIFDQIVNSNSPESCWTCLTNLEKRGNPHTDINLLNKLKDCYAKVFSRLPIRQYSKNTAYARILVRYAELKGIEDPDEAQDYFIVARSNCKAFSFVHIAHAQFEVSQGNLLKATSILHKAQALNAKPPELLEMAIRNLKAGEKQLLPTSEEDPPTGSFYWKYENSSNVCVWGNPGSAASCSRPCESFSRTASISALSNESITIKGKQFFILKMIGRGGSSKVYQVLDHKKQLYAVKYVNLEEADAQTIESYKNEIEHLNHLQQYSDQIIKLYDYEITNSYIYMLMECGNLDLNTWLRNRKTVNPLERKFYWKNMLEAVHTIHKHGIVHSDLKPANFVIVNASLKLIDFGIANRIQPDVTSIMKDSQVGTLNYMPPEAIKDTSSQTGKARSKISPKGDVWSLGCILYCMTYGKTPFQSITNQISKLHAIIDPSHKIEFPDISEKDLLDVLKRCLVRNPRDRISIPELLEHPYLQLKPQRILTDLAALQSPNSIIRAANH
;
A
#
# COMPACT_ATOMS: atom_id res chain seq x y z
N MET A 1 -9.82 50.85 -7.82
CA MET A 1 -9.93 49.42 -8.18
C MET A 1 -9.32 48.51 -7.12
N GLU A 2 -8.07 48.69 -6.69
CA GLU A 2 -7.46 47.81 -5.65
C GLU A 2 -8.10 47.95 -4.25
N GLU A 3 -8.55 49.15 -3.85
CA GLU A 3 -9.23 49.35 -2.56
C GLU A 3 -10.67 48.79 -2.52
N GLU A 4 -11.40 48.83 -3.64
CA GLU A 4 -12.74 48.23 -3.74
C GLU A 4 -12.69 46.70 -3.70
N GLU A 5 -11.70 46.09 -4.36
CA GLU A 5 -11.51 44.64 -4.35
C GLU A 5 -11.07 44.12 -2.96
N HIS A 6 -10.29 44.92 -2.22
CA HIS A 6 -9.88 44.58 -0.86
C HIS A 6 -11.03 44.68 0.16
N THR A 7 -11.92 45.65 -0.01
CA THR A 7 -13.09 45.88 0.85
C THR A 7 -14.16 44.80 0.64
N ASP A 8 -14.42 44.41 -0.61
CA ASP A 8 -15.33 43.33 -0.97
C ASP A 8 -14.85 41.96 -0.46
N ARG A 9 -13.52 41.70 -0.49
CA ARG A 9 -12.93 40.49 0.09
C ARG A 9 -13.10 40.40 1.61
N LYS A 10 -12.90 41.50 2.34
CA LYS A 10 -13.10 41.54 3.81
C LYS A 10 -14.56 41.35 4.21
N GLN A 11 -15.48 41.99 3.50
CA GLN A 11 -16.91 41.89 3.78
C GLN A 11 -17.45 40.49 3.50
N LYS A 12 -16.97 39.82 2.44
CA LYS A 12 -17.32 38.43 2.12
C LYS A 12 -16.80 37.41 3.15
N LEU A 13 -15.60 37.64 3.71
CA LEU A 13 -15.06 36.77 4.77
C LEU A 13 -15.86 36.92 6.08
N ALA A 14 -16.26 38.15 6.41
CA ALA A 14 -17.09 38.45 7.58
C ALA A 14 -18.47 37.78 7.51
N ILE A 15 -19.08 37.74 6.33
CA ILE A 15 -20.37 37.05 6.10
C ILE A 15 -20.23 35.53 6.31
N PHE A 16 -19.14 34.91 5.84
CA PHE A 16 -18.91 33.49 6.07
C PHE A 16 -18.72 33.18 7.56
N ASP A 17 -17.92 33.97 8.26
CA ASP A 17 -17.69 33.77 9.70
C ASP A 17 -19.00 33.95 10.49
N GLN A 18 -19.88 34.89 10.10
CA GLN A 18 -21.21 35.03 10.69
C GLN A 18 -22.11 33.79 10.44
N ILE A 19 -22.06 33.22 9.24
CA ILE A 19 -22.82 32.00 8.88
C ILE A 19 -22.32 30.79 9.67
N VAL A 20 -21.00 30.60 9.81
CA VAL A 20 -20.46 29.48 10.60
C VAL A 20 -20.83 29.62 12.07
N ASN A 21 -20.91 30.85 12.59
CA ASN A 21 -21.37 31.13 13.96
C ASN A 21 -22.87 30.92 14.18
N SER A 22 -23.67 30.74 13.12
CA SER A 22 -25.11 30.45 13.25
C SER A 22 -25.42 29.04 13.76
N ASN A 23 -24.42 28.16 13.86
CA ASN A 23 -24.56 26.75 14.24
C ASN A 23 -25.57 25.95 13.38
N SER A 24 -25.87 26.41 12.16
CA SER A 24 -26.74 25.72 11.18
C SER A 24 -25.90 25.07 10.08
N PRO A 25 -25.84 23.72 10.03
CA PRO A 25 -25.23 23.00 8.91
C PRO A 25 -25.86 23.33 7.55
N GLU A 26 -27.15 23.62 7.49
CA GLU A 26 -27.87 23.97 6.26
C GLU A 26 -27.39 25.30 5.68
N SER A 27 -27.22 26.30 6.55
CA SER A 27 -26.71 27.61 6.16
C SER A 27 -25.23 27.52 5.74
N CYS A 28 -24.44 26.72 6.45
CA CYS A 28 -23.06 26.43 6.06
C CYS A 28 -22.98 25.74 4.69
N TRP A 29 -23.78 24.69 4.47
CA TRP A 29 -23.83 23.95 3.21
C TRP A 29 -24.23 24.86 2.04
N THR A 30 -25.25 25.70 2.23
CA THR A 30 -25.70 26.67 1.22
C THR A 30 -24.60 27.68 0.88
N CYS A 31 -23.89 28.17 1.90
CA CYS A 31 -22.79 29.11 1.68
C CYS A 31 -21.62 28.46 0.92
N LEU A 32 -21.22 27.26 1.32
CA LEU A 32 -20.12 26.50 0.70
C LEU A 32 -20.42 26.16 -0.75
N THR A 33 -21.63 25.68 -1.06
CA THR A 33 -22.05 25.38 -2.44
C THR A 33 -22.11 26.63 -3.31
N ASN A 34 -22.56 27.77 -2.77
CA ASN A 34 -22.53 29.05 -3.49
C ASN A 34 -21.12 29.60 -3.71
N LEU A 35 -20.18 29.29 -2.81
CA LEU A 35 -18.77 29.63 -3.00
C LEU A 35 -18.15 28.77 -4.11
N GLU A 36 -18.46 27.48 -4.12
CA GLU A 36 -17.95 26.52 -5.10
C GLU A 36 -18.45 26.82 -6.53
N LYS A 37 -19.72 27.26 -6.68
CA LYS A 37 -20.29 27.68 -7.98
C LYS A 37 -19.54 28.81 -8.70
N ARG A 38 -18.56 29.45 -8.06
CA ARG A 38 -17.78 30.56 -8.63
C ARG A 38 -16.64 30.09 -9.55
N GLY A 39 -16.34 28.78 -9.58
CA GLY A 39 -15.31 28.23 -10.45
C GLY A 39 -15.23 26.71 -10.38
N ASN A 40 -14.19 26.13 -10.98
CA ASN A 40 -13.97 24.69 -10.93
C ASN A 40 -12.75 24.37 -10.03
N PRO A 41 -12.94 23.68 -8.89
CA PRO A 41 -11.83 23.37 -7.97
C PRO A 41 -10.77 22.43 -8.55
N HIS A 42 -11.07 21.72 -9.66
CA HIS A 42 -10.09 20.87 -10.34
C HIS A 42 -9.07 21.68 -11.17
N THR A 43 -9.42 22.90 -11.56
CA THR A 43 -8.57 23.77 -12.40
C THR A 43 -8.11 25.02 -11.66
N ASP A 44 -8.83 25.43 -10.62
CA ASP A 44 -8.53 26.61 -9.81
C ASP A 44 -8.05 26.21 -8.40
N ILE A 45 -6.72 26.18 -8.23
CA ILE A 45 -6.05 25.85 -6.96
C ILE A 45 -6.38 26.86 -5.85
N ASN A 46 -6.57 28.14 -6.19
CA ASN A 46 -6.90 29.17 -5.20
C ASN A 46 -8.31 28.97 -4.65
N LEU A 47 -9.26 28.66 -5.53
CA LEU A 47 -10.62 28.28 -5.13
C LEU A 47 -10.62 27.01 -4.28
N LEU A 48 -9.87 25.98 -4.68
CA LEU A 48 -9.75 24.72 -3.93
C LEU A 48 -9.23 24.94 -2.51
N ASN A 49 -8.13 25.69 -2.35
CA ASN A 49 -7.58 26.02 -1.05
C ASN A 49 -8.58 26.80 -0.19
N LYS A 50 -9.23 27.80 -0.77
CA LYS A 50 -10.25 28.59 -0.07
C LYS A 50 -11.45 27.75 0.37
N LEU A 51 -11.91 26.83 -0.46
CA LEU A 51 -12.97 25.90 -0.09
C LEU A 51 -12.52 25.03 1.09
N LYS A 52 -11.36 24.37 1.00
CA LYS A 52 -10.84 23.52 2.08
C LYS A 52 -10.76 24.28 3.42
N ASP A 53 -10.30 25.53 3.41
CA ASP A 53 -10.24 26.37 4.61
C ASP A 53 -11.63 26.66 5.18
N CYS A 54 -12.60 26.99 4.32
CA CYS A 54 -13.99 27.19 4.72
C CYS A 54 -14.62 25.92 5.32
N TYR A 55 -14.42 24.76 4.70
CA TYR A 55 -14.89 23.48 5.25
C TYR A 55 -14.22 23.17 6.61
N ALA A 56 -12.90 23.38 6.74
CA ALA A 56 -12.18 23.17 8.00
C ALA A 56 -12.71 24.07 9.13
N LYS A 57 -13.03 25.34 8.83
CA LYS A 57 -13.68 26.26 9.77
C LYS A 57 -15.03 25.73 10.26
N VAL A 58 -15.85 25.17 9.37
CA VAL A 58 -17.13 24.55 9.76
C VAL A 58 -16.91 23.44 10.78
N PHE A 59 -15.95 22.53 10.55
CA PHE A 59 -15.67 21.44 11.50
C PHE A 59 -15.12 21.93 12.85
N SER A 60 -14.40 23.05 12.86
CA SER A 60 -13.92 23.65 14.11
C SER A 60 -15.05 24.20 14.99
N ARG A 61 -16.20 24.56 14.40
CA ARG A 61 -17.35 25.17 15.10
C ARG A 61 -18.53 24.24 15.29
N LEU A 62 -18.69 23.25 14.42
CA LEU A 62 -19.79 22.29 14.44
C LEU A 62 -19.22 20.89 14.71
N PRO A 63 -19.17 20.43 15.98
CA PRO A 63 -18.58 19.16 16.34
C PRO A 63 -19.38 17.98 15.78
N ILE A 64 -18.69 17.03 15.15
CA ILE A 64 -19.30 15.87 14.48
C ILE A 64 -20.24 15.05 15.37
N ARG A 65 -19.95 14.95 16.68
CA ARG A 65 -20.77 14.21 17.65
C ARG A 65 -22.19 14.76 17.78
N GLN A 66 -22.38 16.07 17.57
CA GLN A 66 -23.67 16.74 17.70
C GLN A 66 -24.48 16.69 16.39
N TYR A 67 -23.79 16.70 15.24
CA TYR A 67 -24.43 16.87 13.92
C TYR A 67 -24.36 15.61 13.03
N SER A 68 -23.92 14.47 13.56
CA SER A 68 -23.79 13.19 12.83
C SER A 68 -25.08 12.68 12.18
N LYS A 69 -26.25 13.08 12.71
CA LYS A 69 -27.58 12.74 12.18
C LYS A 69 -28.17 13.82 11.25
N ASN A 70 -27.43 14.90 10.97
CA ASN A 70 -27.90 15.98 10.11
C ASN A 70 -27.46 15.73 8.66
N THR A 71 -28.42 15.77 7.73
CA THR A 71 -28.18 15.50 6.29
C THR A 71 -27.22 16.50 5.66
N ALA A 72 -27.36 17.81 5.95
CA ALA A 72 -26.49 18.84 5.40
C ALA A 72 -25.06 18.69 5.94
N TYR A 73 -24.90 18.35 7.22
CA TYR A 73 -23.58 18.07 7.79
C TYR A 73 -22.91 16.84 7.17
N ALA A 74 -23.67 15.76 6.93
CA ALA A 74 -23.18 14.59 6.22
C ALA A 74 -22.74 14.92 4.77
N ARG A 75 -23.47 15.82 4.07
CA ARG A 75 -23.05 16.34 2.75
C ARG A 75 -21.76 17.16 2.83
N ILE A 76 -21.59 17.98 3.86
CA ILE A 76 -20.36 18.75 4.11
C ILE A 76 -19.15 17.81 4.27
N LEU A 77 -19.28 16.74 5.08
CA LEU A 77 -18.21 15.75 5.27
C LEU A 77 -17.81 15.05 3.98
N VAL A 78 -18.81 14.58 3.21
CA VAL A 78 -18.58 13.92 1.92
C VAL A 78 -17.87 14.87 0.94
N ARG A 79 -18.38 16.10 0.80
CA ARG A 79 -17.80 17.05 -0.15
C ARG A 79 -16.38 17.47 0.24
N TYR A 80 -16.08 17.57 1.53
CA TYR A 80 -14.72 17.82 1.98
C TYR A 80 -13.77 16.67 1.62
N ALA A 81 -14.21 15.43 1.78
CA ALA A 81 -13.43 14.26 1.38
C ALA A 81 -13.14 14.25 -0.14
N GLU A 82 -14.13 14.61 -0.96
CA GLU A 82 -13.97 14.72 -2.41
C GLU A 82 -12.97 15.83 -2.79
N LEU A 83 -13.07 17.02 -2.19
CA LEU A 83 -12.13 18.12 -2.44
C LEU A 83 -10.70 17.75 -2.05
N LYS A 84 -10.52 17.01 -0.96
CA LYS A 84 -9.22 16.49 -0.53
C LYS A 84 -8.62 15.52 -1.55
N GLY A 85 -9.46 14.72 -2.22
CA GLY A 85 -9.05 13.80 -3.27
C GLY A 85 -8.57 14.42 -4.56
N ILE A 86 -8.80 15.73 -4.77
CA ILE A 86 -8.31 16.44 -5.97
C ILE A 86 -6.78 16.56 -5.94
N GLU A 87 -6.20 16.84 -4.78
CA GLU A 87 -4.74 16.95 -4.61
C GLU A 87 -4.10 15.63 -4.23
N ASP A 88 -4.73 14.92 -3.29
CA ASP A 88 -4.20 13.71 -2.74
C ASP A 88 -5.33 12.67 -2.56
N PRO A 89 -5.46 11.72 -3.51
CA PRO A 89 -6.37 10.59 -3.36
C PRO A 89 -6.15 9.84 -2.05
N ASP A 90 -4.91 9.83 -1.53
CA ASP A 90 -4.63 9.18 -0.27
C ASP A 90 -5.32 9.91 0.90
N GLU A 91 -5.27 11.24 0.97
CA GLU A 91 -5.91 12.01 2.05
C GLU A 91 -7.43 11.83 2.06
N ALA A 92 -8.07 11.79 0.88
CA ALA A 92 -9.53 11.63 0.71
C ALA A 92 -10.10 10.43 1.47
N GLN A 93 -9.38 9.31 1.40
CA GLN A 93 -9.76 8.04 2.03
C GLN A 93 -10.01 8.19 3.53
N ASP A 94 -9.17 8.93 4.24
CA ASP A 94 -9.32 9.11 5.68
C ASP A 94 -10.60 9.92 6.01
N TYR A 95 -10.89 10.95 5.22
CA TYR A 95 -12.10 11.76 5.39
C TYR A 95 -13.39 11.00 5.03
N PHE A 96 -13.34 10.14 4.01
CA PHE A 96 -14.47 9.27 3.70
C PHE A 96 -14.74 8.23 4.81
N ILE A 97 -13.70 7.73 5.47
CA ILE A 97 -13.85 6.88 6.66
C ILE A 97 -14.50 7.67 7.79
N VAL A 98 -14.02 8.88 8.09
CA VAL A 98 -14.64 9.76 9.10
C VAL A 98 -16.12 10.01 8.80
N ALA A 99 -16.46 10.30 7.55
CA ALA A 99 -17.85 10.50 7.13
C ALA A 99 -18.70 9.24 7.38
N ARG A 100 -18.25 8.07 6.94
CA ARG A 100 -19.00 6.81 7.12
C ARG A 100 -19.11 6.37 8.57
N SER A 101 -18.05 6.48 9.36
CA SER A 101 -18.04 6.09 10.78
C SER A 101 -19.01 6.94 11.63
N ASN A 102 -19.27 8.18 11.24
CA ASN A 102 -20.14 9.09 12.00
C ASN A 102 -21.55 9.20 11.40
N CYS A 103 -21.68 9.22 10.08
CA CYS A 103 -22.94 9.44 9.36
C CYS A 103 -23.50 8.14 8.75
N LYS A 104 -23.48 7.06 9.55
CA LYS A 104 -23.80 5.68 9.12
C LYS A 104 -25.19 5.51 8.49
N ALA A 105 -26.17 6.31 8.90
CA ALA A 105 -27.57 6.18 8.48
C ALA A 105 -27.84 6.67 7.05
N PHE A 106 -26.90 7.37 6.41
CA PHE A 106 -27.10 8.01 5.11
C PHE A 106 -26.47 7.18 3.98
N SER A 107 -27.30 6.67 3.07
CA SER A 107 -26.81 5.85 1.95
C SER A 107 -25.82 6.61 1.06
N PHE A 108 -26.09 7.89 0.79
CA PHE A 108 -25.22 8.72 -0.07
C PHE A 108 -23.79 8.85 0.47
N VAL A 109 -23.57 8.78 1.79
CA VAL A 109 -22.23 8.85 2.39
C VAL A 109 -21.42 7.61 2.02
N HIS A 110 -22.04 6.44 2.08
CA HIS A 110 -21.39 5.18 1.70
C HIS A 110 -21.22 5.08 0.18
N ILE A 111 -22.21 5.53 -0.59
CA ILE A 111 -22.15 5.52 -2.05
C ILE A 111 -21.05 6.47 -2.55
N ALA A 112 -20.86 7.64 -1.95
CA ALA A 112 -19.78 8.56 -2.33
C ALA A 112 -18.39 7.94 -2.09
N HIS A 113 -18.17 7.28 -0.94
CA HIS A 113 -16.91 6.56 -0.72
C HIS A 113 -16.76 5.39 -1.70
N ALA A 114 -17.82 4.61 -1.94
CA ALA A 114 -17.78 3.53 -2.92
C ALA A 114 -17.45 4.06 -4.34
N GLN A 115 -18.00 5.22 -4.72
CA GLN A 115 -17.73 5.86 -6.00
C GLN A 115 -16.28 6.35 -6.10
N PHE A 116 -15.72 6.87 -5.00
CA PHE A 116 -14.30 7.19 -4.91
C PHE A 116 -13.43 5.94 -5.08
N GLU A 117 -13.77 4.82 -4.42
CA GLU A 117 -13.03 3.57 -4.60
C GLU A 117 -13.11 3.05 -6.03
N VAL A 118 -14.27 3.15 -6.68
CA VAL A 118 -14.41 2.82 -8.11
C VAL A 118 -13.50 3.69 -8.97
N SER A 119 -13.38 5.00 -8.68
CA SER A 119 -12.49 5.89 -9.44
C SER A 119 -11.00 5.56 -9.24
N GLN A 120 -10.64 4.95 -8.10
CA GLN A 120 -9.31 4.42 -7.82
C GLN A 120 -9.09 2.98 -8.32
N GLY A 121 -10.08 2.35 -8.97
CA GLY A 121 -10.03 0.96 -9.43
C GLY A 121 -10.37 -0.10 -8.34
N ASN A 122 -10.61 0.33 -7.11
CA ASN A 122 -10.83 -0.54 -5.95
C ASN A 122 -12.27 -1.12 -5.87
N LEU A 123 -12.72 -1.85 -6.90
CA LEU A 123 -14.10 -2.36 -7.03
C LEU A 123 -14.57 -3.27 -5.87
N LEU A 124 -13.67 -4.08 -5.32
CA LEU A 124 -13.99 -4.98 -4.20
C LEU A 124 -14.25 -4.18 -2.91
N LYS A 125 -13.48 -3.11 -2.71
CA LYS A 125 -13.67 -2.22 -1.58
C LYS A 125 -14.98 -1.46 -1.73
N ALA A 126 -15.28 -0.92 -2.91
CA ALA A 126 -16.57 -0.32 -3.22
C ALA A 126 -17.74 -1.28 -2.92
N THR A 127 -17.62 -2.55 -3.33
CA THR A 127 -18.62 -3.60 -3.06
C THR A 127 -18.83 -3.82 -1.56
N SER A 128 -17.73 -3.98 -0.82
CA SER A 128 -17.77 -4.17 0.65
C SER A 128 -18.44 -2.98 1.35
N ILE A 129 -18.12 -1.75 0.92
CA ILE A 129 -18.70 -0.52 1.47
C ILE A 129 -20.23 -0.51 1.30
N LEU A 130 -20.72 -0.81 0.09
CA LEU A 130 -22.15 -0.80 -0.21
C LEU A 130 -22.91 -1.89 0.56
N HIS A 131 -22.36 -3.11 0.66
CA HIS A 131 -22.99 -4.18 1.44
C HIS A 131 -23.00 -3.89 2.94
N LYS A 132 -21.94 -3.28 3.50
CA LYS A 132 -21.95 -2.80 4.89
C LYS A 132 -23.02 -1.74 5.10
N ALA A 133 -23.21 -0.83 4.14
CA ALA A 133 -24.27 0.17 4.21
C ALA A 133 -25.68 -0.45 4.22
N GLN A 134 -25.91 -1.52 3.44
CA GLN A 134 -27.15 -2.30 3.49
C GLN A 134 -27.35 -2.96 4.86
N ALA A 135 -26.31 -3.61 5.41
CA ALA A 135 -26.37 -4.24 6.74
C ALA A 135 -26.64 -3.22 7.87
N LEU A 136 -26.20 -1.97 7.69
CA LEU A 136 -26.47 -0.85 8.59
C LEU A 136 -27.86 -0.20 8.38
N ASN A 137 -28.68 -0.69 7.44
CA ASN A 137 -29.97 -0.12 7.06
C ASN A 137 -29.89 1.38 6.69
N ALA A 138 -28.83 1.78 5.98
CA ALA A 138 -28.66 3.17 5.55
C ALA A 138 -29.72 3.58 4.52
N LYS A 139 -30.25 4.81 4.64
CA LYS A 139 -31.39 5.33 3.85
C LYS A 139 -30.98 6.47 2.92
N PRO A 140 -31.71 6.66 1.79
CA PRO A 140 -32.72 5.77 1.23
C PRO A 140 -32.12 4.45 0.67
N PRO A 141 -32.76 3.28 0.90
CA PRO A 141 -32.26 1.98 0.44
C PRO A 141 -32.26 1.84 -1.09
N GLU A 142 -33.15 2.55 -1.79
CA GLU A 142 -33.30 2.52 -3.25
C GLU A 142 -32.00 2.97 -3.94
N LEU A 143 -31.30 3.95 -3.35
CA LEU A 143 -30.00 4.41 -3.85
C LEU A 143 -28.90 3.35 -3.67
N LEU A 144 -28.92 2.59 -2.57
CA LEU A 144 -27.94 1.50 -2.36
C LEU A 144 -28.17 0.37 -3.36
N GLU A 145 -29.41 -0.01 -3.58
CA GLU A 145 -29.77 -1.05 -4.55
C GLU A 145 -29.35 -0.66 -5.96
N MET A 146 -29.57 0.60 -6.34
CA MET A 146 -29.11 1.13 -7.63
C MET A 146 -27.59 1.14 -7.74
N ALA A 147 -26.88 1.64 -6.71
CA ALA A 147 -25.41 1.65 -6.70
C ALA A 147 -24.81 0.24 -6.80
N ILE A 148 -25.37 -0.73 -6.08
CA ILE A 148 -24.92 -2.14 -6.13
C ILE A 148 -25.19 -2.75 -7.51
N ARG A 149 -26.36 -2.46 -8.10
CA ARG A 149 -26.70 -2.92 -9.45
C ARG A 149 -25.72 -2.39 -10.48
N ASN A 150 -25.42 -1.09 -10.44
CA ASN A 150 -24.50 -0.43 -11.37
C ASN A 150 -23.06 -0.94 -11.19
N LEU A 151 -22.62 -1.13 -9.94
CA LEU A 151 -21.31 -1.72 -9.66
C LEU A 151 -21.18 -3.14 -10.22
N LYS A 152 -22.23 -3.97 -10.07
CA LYS A 152 -22.26 -5.33 -10.64
C LYS A 152 -22.28 -5.35 -12.16
N ALA A 153 -22.87 -4.34 -12.78
CA ALA A 153 -22.86 -4.15 -14.24
C ALA A 153 -21.50 -3.63 -14.76
N GLY A 154 -20.55 -3.32 -13.88
CA GLY A 154 -19.24 -2.76 -14.26
C GLY A 154 -19.30 -1.29 -14.65
N GLU A 155 -20.36 -0.58 -14.26
CA GLU A 155 -20.50 0.84 -14.53
C GLU A 155 -19.46 1.64 -13.75
N LYS A 156 -18.81 2.60 -14.43
CA LYS A 156 -17.86 3.51 -13.77
C LYS A 156 -18.55 4.47 -12.80
N GLN A 157 -19.86 4.66 -12.97
CA GLN A 157 -20.68 5.58 -12.21
C GLN A 157 -21.80 4.83 -11.49
N LEU A 158 -21.86 4.98 -10.17
CA LEU A 158 -22.75 4.22 -9.30
C LEU A 158 -24.17 4.81 -9.24
N LEU A 159 -24.32 6.12 -9.37
CA LEU A 159 -25.62 6.79 -9.44
C LEU A 159 -25.67 7.72 -10.66
N PRO A 160 -26.82 7.84 -11.35
CA PRO A 160 -27.00 8.80 -12.42
C PRO A 160 -26.78 10.23 -11.91
N THR A 161 -26.16 11.07 -12.73
CA THR A 161 -26.19 12.52 -12.54
C THR A 161 -27.58 13.03 -12.90
N SER A 162 -28.43 13.35 -11.92
CA SER A 162 -29.71 14.00 -12.18
C SER A 162 -29.48 15.42 -12.71
N GLU A 163 -30.08 15.76 -13.86
CA GLU A 163 -30.05 17.10 -14.45
C GLU A 163 -30.74 18.18 -13.57
N GLU A 164 -31.47 17.79 -12.52
CA GLU A 164 -32.21 18.71 -11.64
C GLU A 164 -31.43 19.19 -10.41
N ASP A 165 -30.22 18.67 -10.14
CA ASP A 165 -29.33 19.31 -9.17
C ASP A 165 -28.49 20.37 -9.90
N PRO A 166 -28.59 21.67 -9.54
CA PRO A 166 -27.79 22.73 -10.18
C PRO A 166 -26.31 22.38 -10.00
N PRO A 167 -25.38 22.86 -10.86
CA PRO A 167 -24.00 22.37 -10.95
C PRO A 167 -23.31 22.51 -9.60
N THR A 168 -23.44 21.46 -8.82
CA THR A 168 -22.79 21.17 -7.57
C THR A 168 -21.97 19.98 -7.99
N GLY A 169 -20.65 20.15 -8.01
CA GLY A 169 -19.71 19.20 -8.60
C GLY A 169 -19.64 17.83 -7.90
N SER A 170 -20.74 17.37 -7.29
CA SER A 170 -20.99 15.99 -6.93
C SER A 170 -20.89 15.17 -8.23
N PHE A 171 -19.87 14.31 -8.30
CA PHE A 171 -19.64 13.34 -9.37
C PHE A 171 -18.94 13.79 -10.67
N TYR A 172 -17.91 14.65 -10.60
CA TYR A 172 -16.93 14.78 -11.69
C TYR A 172 -15.61 14.09 -11.36
N TRP A 173 -15.43 12.86 -11.89
CA TRP A 173 -14.12 12.31 -12.25
C TRP A 173 -14.14 12.07 -13.77
N LYS A 174 -14.03 13.13 -14.58
CA LYS A 174 -13.82 12.94 -16.03
C LYS A 174 -12.36 12.55 -16.26
N TYR A 175 -12.12 11.27 -16.53
CA TYR A 175 -10.95 10.79 -17.27
C TYR A 175 -11.20 11.05 -18.76
N GLU A 176 -10.54 12.05 -19.35
CA GLU A 176 -10.39 12.10 -20.80
C GLU A 176 -9.16 11.30 -21.22
N ASN A 177 -9.43 10.13 -21.82
CA ASN A 177 -8.47 9.43 -22.67
C ASN A 177 -8.27 10.24 -23.95
N SER A 178 -7.16 10.97 -24.05
CA SER A 178 -6.66 11.43 -25.35
C SER A 178 -5.71 10.37 -25.90
N SER A 179 -6.28 9.37 -26.56
CA SER A 179 -5.57 8.60 -27.58
C SER A 179 -5.25 9.56 -28.72
N ASN A 180 -4.01 10.04 -28.81
CA ASN A 180 -3.46 10.51 -30.08
C ASN A 180 -2.10 9.87 -30.30
N VAL A 181 -2.11 8.98 -31.28
CA VAL A 181 -0.94 8.51 -32.00
C VAL A 181 -0.26 9.72 -32.64
N CYS A 182 0.99 9.98 -32.29
CA CYS A 182 1.90 10.74 -33.14
C CYS A 182 3.16 9.91 -33.39
N VAL A 183 3.17 9.29 -34.57
CA VAL A 183 4.39 8.94 -35.30
C VAL A 183 5.02 10.25 -35.78
N TRP A 184 6.36 10.32 -35.74
CA TRP A 184 7.30 10.85 -36.77
C TRP A 184 8.53 11.53 -36.15
N GLY A 185 9.72 11.10 -36.60
CA GLY A 185 10.82 12.02 -36.91
C GLY A 185 11.97 12.13 -35.92
N ASN A 186 13.06 11.42 -36.20
CA ASN A 186 14.43 11.68 -35.73
C ASN A 186 15.09 12.73 -36.68
N PRO A 187 16.35 13.17 -36.47
CA PRO A 187 16.94 13.96 -35.39
C PRO A 187 17.56 15.29 -35.91
N GLY A 188 17.94 16.22 -35.02
CA GLY A 188 18.92 17.26 -35.38
C GLY A 188 18.81 18.57 -34.60
N SER A 189 19.77 18.78 -33.69
CA SER A 189 20.49 20.05 -33.48
C SER A 189 21.03 20.08 -32.05
N ALA A 190 22.35 19.99 -31.97
CA ALA A 190 23.12 20.13 -30.76
C ALA A 190 23.17 21.61 -30.32
N ALA A 191 22.93 21.86 -29.04
CA ALA A 191 23.44 23.05 -28.37
C ALA A 191 23.78 22.69 -26.92
N SER A 192 25.08 22.55 -26.69
CA SER A 192 25.74 22.38 -25.41
C SER A 192 25.58 23.61 -24.53
N CYS A 193 25.07 23.44 -23.30
CA CYS A 193 25.24 24.42 -22.24
C CYS A 193 25.71 23.69 -20.97
N SER A 194 27.02 23.65 -20.83
CA SER A 194 27.76 23.17 -19.66
C SER A 194 27.94 24.29 -18.66
N ARG A 195 27.31 24.17 -17.48
CA ARG A 195 27.75 24.84 -16.24
C ARG A 195 27.58 23.92 -15.02
N PRO A 196 28.47 24.05 -14.02
CA PRO A 196 28.76 23.00 -13.05
C PRO A 196 27.69 22.89 -11.95
N CYS A 197 27.46 21.65 -11.52
CA CYS A 197 26.63 21.33 -10.36
C CYS A 197 27.40 21.73 -9.08
N GLU A 198 27.03 22.86 -8.48
CA GLU A 198 27.48 23.21 -7.13
C GLU A 198 26.73 22.34 -6.11
N SER A 199 27.51 21.58 -5.35
CA SER A 199 27.08 20.76 -4.22
C SER A 199 26.55 21.64 -3.09
N PHE A 200 25.22 21.85 -3.06
CA PHE A 200 24.56 22.37 -1.87
C PHE A 200 24.48 21.28 -0.79
N SER A 201 25.47 21.26 0.08
CA SER A 201 25.38 20.71 1.43
C SER A 201 24.27 21.47 2.19
N ARG A 202 23.03 20.97 2.12
CA ARG A 202 21.99 21.32 3.09
C ARG A 202 22.04 20.31 4.23
N THR A 203 22.78 20.66 5.27
CA THR A 203 22.45 20.23 6.64
C THR A 203 21.03 20.72 6.94
N ALA A 204 20.03 19.84 6.78
CA ALA A 204 18.68 20.11 7.20
C ALA A 204 18.67 20.24 8.73
N SER A 205 18.38 21.45 9.20
CA SER A 205 18.14 21.76 10.60
C SER A 205 16.97 20.92 11.13
N ILE A 206 17.21 20.18 12.20
CA ILE A 206 16.24 19.41 12.98
C ILE A 206 15.33 20.40 13.73
N SER A 207 14.42 21.09 13.03
CA SER A 207 13.54 22.08 13.65
C SER A 207 12.10 22.06 13.10
N ALA A 208 11.70 20.99 12.42
CA ALA A 208 10.32 20.75 12.00
C ALA A 208 9.93 19.28 12.21
N LEU A 209 10.06 18.80 13.45
CA LEU A 209 9.32 17.60 13.86
C LEU A 209 7.86 18.01 13.97
N SER A 210 6.94 17.29 13.32
CA SER A 210 5.52 17.50 13.58
C SER A 210 5.24 17.29 15.07
N ASN A 211 4.38 18.11 15.68
CA ASN A 211 3.94 17.92 17.07
C ASN A 211 3.03 16.68 17.23
N GLU A 212 2.97 15.80 16.24
CA GLU A 212 2.14 14.62 16.24
C GLU A 212 2.87 13.48 16.96
N SER A 213 2.19 12.88 17.92
CA SER A 213 2.73 11.76 18.71
C SER A 213 1.72 10.63 18.81
N ILE A 214 2.24 9.40 18.86
CA ILE A 214 1.48 8.17 19.13
C ILE A 214 1.80 7.74 20.55
N THR A 215 0.78 7.34 21.31
CA THR A 215 0.96 6.74 22.64
C THR A 215 0.64 5.26 22.59
N ILE A 216 1.56 4.42 23.05
CA ILE A 216 1.39 2.96 23.15
C ILE A 216 1.69 2.57 24.60
N LYS A 217 0.71 2.00 25.31
CA LYS A 217 0.81 1.63 26.74
C LYS A 217 1.41 2.72 27.62
N GLY A 218 0.98 3.97 27.40
CA GLY A 218 1.45 5.14 28.15
C GLY A 218 2.84 5.67 27.76
N LYS A 219 3.53 5.05 26.78
CA LYS A 219 4.80 5.55 26.23
C LYS A 219 4.53 6.39 24.98
N GLN A 220 5.07 7.61 24.95
CA GLN A 220 4.90 8.52 23.82
C GLN A 220 6.02 8.35 22.78
N PHE A 221 5.63 8.35 21.51
CA PHE A 221 6.50 8.27 20.35
C PHE A 221 6.20 9.42 19.39
N PHE A 222 7.22 10.16 18.98
CA PHE A 222 7.10 11.30 18.08
C PHE A 222 7.15 10.84 16.63
N ILE A 223 6.15 11.21 15.83
CA ILE A 223 6.10 10.81 14.42
C ILE A 223 7.13 11.61 13.63
N LEU A 224 7.94 10.92 12.83
CA LEU A 224 8.81 11.55 11.83
C LEU A 224 8.11 11.67 10.49
N LYS A 225 7.62 10.53 9.97
CA LYS A 225 6.92 10.44 8.69
C LYS A 225 6.15 9.12 8.58
N MET A 226 5.17 9.08 7.70
CA MET A 226 4.56 7.83 7.27
C MET A 226 5.49 7.14 6.25
N ILE A 227 5.74 5.85 6.42
CA ILE A 227 6.61 5.04 5.56
C ILE A 227 5.86 3.94 4.79
N GLY A 228 4.62 3.66 5.15
CA GLY A 228 3.79 2.71 4.43
C GLY A 228 2.31 2.94 4.70
N ARG A 229 1.49 2.64 3.69
CA ARG A 229 0.03 2.72 3.77
C ARG A 229 -0.59 1.52 3.06
N GLY A 230 -1.65 0.98 3.64
CA GLY A 230 -2.49 -0.06 3.09
C GLY A 230 -3.95 0.18 3.50
N GLY A 231 -4.87 -0.64 2.98
CA GLY A 231 -6.32 -0.37 3.07
C GLY A 231 -6.84 0.03 4.45
N SER A 232 -6.45 -0.68 5.51
CA SER A 232 -6.77 -0.35 6.92
C SER A 232 -5.53 -0.11 7.78
N SER A 233 -4.34 -0.10 7.18
CA SER A 233 -3.07 -0.08 7.93
C SER A 233 -2.20 1.10 7.53
N LYS A 234 -1.52 1.71 8.50
CA LYS A 234 -0.51 2.76 8.29
C LYS A 234 0.75 2.38 9.04
N VAL A 235 1.91 2.71 8.49
CA VAL A 235 3.20 2.48 9.15
C VAL A 235 3.92 3.81 9.26
N TYR A 236 4.30 4.18 10.48
CA TYR A 236 4.97 5.43 10.79
C TYR A 236 6.39 5.14 11.25
N GLN A 237 7.34 5.94 10.78
CA GLN A 237 8.65 6.04 11.39
C GLN A 237 8.54 7.00 12.57
N VAL A 238 8.99 6.58 13.75
CA VAL A 238 8.83 7.33 15.01
C VAL A 238 10.12 7.34 15.82
N LEU A 239 10.24 8.32 16.72
CA LEU A 239 11.28 8.39 17.75
C LEU A 239 10.70 8.27 19.15
N ASP A 240 11.37 7.59 20.07
CA ASP A 240 11.06 7.69 21.49
C ASP A 240 11.67 8.98 22.12
N HIS A 241 11.47 9.16 23.43
CA HIS A 241 12.07 10.29 24.17
C HIS A 241 13.61 10.26 24.18
N LYS A 242 14.23 9.09 24.00
CA LYS A 242 15.69 8.91 23.92
C LYS A 242 16.22 9.06 22.48
N LYS A 243 15.37 9.47 21.54
CA LYS A 243 15.69 9.62 20.10
C LYS A 243 16.11 8.30 19.44
N GLN A 244 15.66 7.17 19.97
CA GLN A 244 15.79 5.86 19.33
C GLN A 244 14.69 5.69 18.27
N LEU A 245 15.07 5.10 17.14
CA LEU A 245 14.24 4.98 15.95
C LEU A 245 13.43 3.68 15.94
N TYR A 246 12.13 3.80 15.70
CA TYR A 246 11.18 2.69 15.62
C TYR A 246 10.22 2.83 14.45
N ALA A 247 9.54 1.73 14.10
CA ALA A 247 8.40 1.73 13.22
C ALA A 247 7.13 1.42 14.03
N VAL A 248 6.07 2.17 13.83
CA VAL A 248 4.76 1.90 14.43
C VAL A 248 3.78 1.53 13.33
N LYS A 249 3.31 0.29 13.33
CA LYS A 249 2.20 -0.14 12.47
C LYS A 249 0.88 0.07 13.21
N TYR A 250 0.05 0.93 12.66
CA TYR A 250 -1.33 1.18 13.05
C TYR A 250 -2.27 0.36 12.15
N VAL A 251 -3.28 -0.28 12.75
CA VAL A 251 -4.38 -0.92 12.03
C VAL A 251 -5.69 -0.37 12.56
N ASN A 252 -6.54 0.16 11.68
CA ASN A 252 -7.90 0.55 12.02
C ASN A 252 -8.82 -0.69 12.02
N LEU A 253 -9.50 -0.93 13.14
CA LEU A 253 -10.43 -2.04 13.32
C LEU A 253 -11.92 -1.62 13.31
N GLU A 254 -12.24 -0.34 13.16
CA GLU A 254 -13.64 0.15 13.20
C GLU A 254 -14.55 -0.51 12.17
N GLU A 255 -13.99 -0.89 11.01
CA GLU A 255 -14.70 -1.57 9.93
C GLU A 255 -14.34 -3.07 9.81
N ALA A 256 -13.52 -3.62 10.71
CA ALA A 256 -13.09 -5.01 10.68
C ALA A 256 -14.13 -5.93 11.32
N ASP A 257 -14.41 -7.07 10.70
CA ASP A 257 -15.22 -8.13 11.31
C ASP A 257 -14.42 -8.91 12.36
N ALA A 258 -15.13 -9.70 13.17
CA ALA A 258 -14.53 -10.47 14.26
C ALA A 258 -13.46 -11.46 13.77
N GLN A 259 -13.65 -12.04 12.58
CA GLN A 259 -12.69 -12.99 12.00
C GLN A 259 -11.38 -12.29 11.63
N THR A 260 -11.48 -11.11 11.01
CA THR A 260 -10.36 -10.24 10.66
C THR A 260 -9.61 -9.78 11.91
N ILE A 261 -10.31 -9.37 12.97
CA ILE A 261 -9.68 -9.00 14.24
C ILE A 261 -8.91 -10.17 14.83
N GLU A 262 -9.50 -11.36 14.85
CA GLU A 262 -8.87 -12.56 15.37
C GLU A 262 -7.64 -12.96 14.54
N SER A 263 -7.67 -12.75 13.23
CA SER A 263 -6.50 -12.98 12.37
C SER A 263 -5.31 -12.08 12.69
N TYR A 264 -5.56 -10.81 13.01
CA TYR A 264 -4.51 -9.89 13.44
C TYR A 264 -3.93 -10.28 14.80
N LYS A 265 -4.78 -10.72 15.74
CA LYS A 265 -4.31 -11.21 17.05
C LYS A 265 -3.42 -12.43 16.90
N ASN A 266 -3.86 -13.43 16.15
CA ASN A 266 -3.05 -14.64 15.87
C ASN A 266 -1.70 -14.28 15.23
N GLU A 267 -1.68 -13.33 14.30
CA GLU A 267 -0.44 -12.89 13.67
C GLU A 267 0.52 -12.22 14.66
N ILE A 268 0.02 -11.36 15.56
CA ILE A 268 0.82 -10.72 16.61
C ILE A 268 1.35 -11.76 17.61
N GLU A 269 0.53 -12.73 18.01
CA GLU A 269 0.92 -13.80 18.92
C GLU A 269 2.05 -14.65 18.34
N HIS A 270 1.91 -15.07 17.08
CA HIS A 270 2.99 -15.76 16.38
C HIS A 270 4.23 -14.90 16.26
N LEU A 271 4.09 -13.60 15.93
CA LEU A 271 5.23 -12.71 15.75
C LEU A 271 6.01 -12.56 17.04
N ASN A 272 5.30 -12.42 18.16
CA ASN A 272 5.88 -12.34 19.50
C ASN A 272 6.55 -13.66 19.92
N HIS A 273 5.90 -14.80 19.67
CA HIS A 273 6.47 -16.11 19.98
C HIS A 273 7.74 -16.42 19.18
N LEU A 274 7.79 -16.00 17.91
CA LEU A 274 8.90 -16.31 17.02
C LEU A 274 10.17 -15.47 17.24
N GLN A 275 10.09 -14.40 18.05
CA GLN A 275 11.22 -13.51 18.35
C GLN A 275 12.45 -14.24 18.90
N GLN A 276 12.25 -15.32 19.66
CA GLN A 276 13.32 -16.08 20.30
C GLN A 276 14.04 -17.09 19.38
N TYR A 277 13.51 -17.34 18.18
CA TYR A 277 14.01 -18.42 17.30
C TYR A 277 14.86 -17.93 16.14
N SER A 278 14.71 -16.68 15.69
CA SER A 278 15.47 -16.16 14.54
C SER A 278 15.54 -14.63 14.54
N ASP A 279 16.74 -14.09 14.29
CA ASP A 279 16.97 -12.67 14.06
C ASP A 279 16.49 -12.18 12.67
N GLN A 280 16.12 -13.11 11.77
CA GLN A 280 15.56 -12.82 10.44
C GLN A 280 14.03 -12.60 10.49
N ILE A 281 13.42 -12.61 11.68
CA ILE A 281 12.06 -12.11 11.90
C ILE A 281 12.15 -10.69 12.46
N ILE A 282 11.31 -9.77 11.98
CA ILE A 282 11.32 -8.38 12.43
C ILE A 282 11.07 -8.31 13.94
N LYS A 283 11.80 -7.42 14.63
CA LYS A 283 11.60 -7.29 16.07
C LYS A 283 10.26 -6.61 16.39
N LEU A 284 9.50 -7.22 17.29
CA LEU A 284 8.31 -6.64 17.91
C LEU A 284 8.66 -6.26 19.36
N TYR A 285 8.70 -4.96 19.64
CA TYR A 285 9.06 -4.46 20.97
C TYR A 285 7.87 -4.34 21.91
N ASP A 286 6.72 -3.90 21.38
CA ASP A 286 5.50 -3.74 22.15
C ASP A 286 4.29 -3.71 21.21
N TYR A 287 3.09 -3.89 21.74
CA TYR A 287 1.85 -3.77 20.98
C TYR A 287 0.67 -3.42 21.89
N GLU A 288 -0.31 -2.72 21.34
CA GLU A 288 -1.57 -2.38 22.01
C GLU A 288 -2.73 -2.74 21.09
N ILE A 289 -3.73 -3.43 21.65
CA ILE A 289 -4.90 -3.90 20.91
C ILE A 289 -6.14 -3.38 21.64
N THR A 290 -7.02 -2.70 20.90
CA THR A 290 -8.33 -2.25 21.37
C THR A 290 -9.43 -2.74 20.43
N ASN A 291 -10.69 -2.37 20.72
CA ASN A 291 -11.81 -2.68 19.81
C ASN A 291 -11.79 -1.82 18.53
N SER A 292 -11.03 -0.72 18.52
CA SER A 292 -11.01 0.25 17.41
C SER A 292 -9.71 0.25 16.63
N TYR A 293 -8.61 -0.20 17.22
CA TYR A 293 -7.30 -0.19 16.57
C TYR A 293 -6.30 -1.19 17.15
N ILE A 294 -5.21 -1.38 16.40
CA ILE A 294 -3.99 -2.05 16.82
C ILE A 294 -2.81 -1.10 16.60
N TYR A 295 -1.93 -1.00 17.59
CA TYR A 295 -0.58 -0.47 17.42
C TYR A 295 0.44 -1.57 17.65
N MET A 296 1.45 -1.65 16.77
CA MET A 296 2.61 -2.52 16.92
C MET A 296 3.88 -1.69 16.82
N LEU A 297 4.69 -1.68 17.88
CA LEU A 297 5.99 -1.03 17.94
C LEU A 297 7.06 -2.02 17.50
N MET A 298 7.71 -1.73 16.38
CA MET A 298 8.59 -2.64 15.66
C MET A 298 9.95 -2.00 15.40
N GLU A 299 10.93 -2.84 15.07
CA GLU A 299 12.21 -2.40 14.54
C GLU A 299 12.04 -1.61 13.23
N CYS A 300 12.67 -0.44 13.15
CA CYS A 300 12.63 0.37 11.96
C CYS A 300 13.69 -0.11 10.97
N GLY A 301 13.25 -0.59 9.81
CA GLY A 301 14.15 -0.86 8.70
C GLY A 301 14.47 0.38 7.87
N ASN A 302 15.47 0.25 7.02
CA ASN A 302 15.89 1.27 6.07
C ASN A 302 14.95 1.33 4.87
N LEU A 303 14.64 0.17 4.27
CA LEU A 303 13.85 0.04 3.05
C LEU A 303 13.28 -1.38 2.90
N ASP A 304 12.07 -1.51 2.34
CA ASP A 304 11.54 -2.81 1.93
C ASP A 304 12.24 -3.32 0.65
N LEU A 305 12.33 -4.64 0.49
CA LEU A 305 13.06 -5.27 -0.61
C LEU A 305 12.41 -4.95 -1.98
N ASN A 306 11.09 -4.74 -2.05
CA ASN A 306 10.44 -4.36 -3.29
C ASN A 306 10.90 -2.98 -3.78
N THR A 307 10.90 -1.98 -2.90
CA THR A 307 11.41 -0.64 -3.22
C THR A 307 12.91 -0.67 -3.48
N TRP A 308 13.67 -1.46 -2.73
CA TRP A 308 15.09 -1.65 -2.96
C TRP A 308 15.41 -2.23 -4.35
N LEU A 309 14.64 -3.23 -4.81
CA LEU A 309 14.80 -3.82 -6.14
C LEU A 309 14.44 -2.83 -7.25
N ARG A 310 13.36 -2.05 -7.09
CA ARG A 310 12.96 -1.02 -8.08
C ARG A 310 14.01 0.07 -8.27
N ASN A 311 14.74 0.41 -7.20
CA ASN A 311 15.75 1.46 -7.22
C ASN A 311 17.11 1.02 -7.80
N ARG A 312 17.24 -0.25 -8.21
CA ARG A 312 18.52 -0.80 -8.69
C ARG A 312 18.36 -1.44 -10.07
N LYS A 313 19.35 -1.19 -10.93
CA LYS A 313 19.45 -1.88 -12.24
C LYS A 313 19.99 -3.30 -12.11
N THR A 314 20.89 -3.52 -11.16
CA THR A 314 21.57 -4.81 -10.93
C THR A 314 21.78 -5.04 -9.43
N VAL A 315 21.86 -6.31 -9.05
CA VAL A 315 22.12 -6.74 -7.67
C VAL A 315 23.51 -7.38 -7.59
N ASN A 316 24.32 -6.96 -6.61
CA ASN A 316 25.62 -7.55 -6.34
C ASN A 316 25.47 -9.05 -5.99
N PRO A 317 26.27 -9.96 -6.57
CA PRO A 317 26.14 -11.40 -6.32
C PRO A 317 26.28 -11.83 -4.85
N LEU A 318 27.20 -11.21 -4.09
CA LEU A 318 27.38 -11.51 -2.67
C LEU A 318 26.18 -11.03 -1.85
N GLU A 319 25.68 -9.83 -2.16
CA GLU A 319 24.49 -9.27 -1.52
C GLU A 319 23.25 -10.13 -1.83
N ARG A 320 23.06 -10.57 -3.09
CA ARG A 320 21.99 -11.51 -3.47
C ARG A 320 22.08 -12.82 -2.70
N LYS A 321 23.27 -13.39 -2.58
CA LYS A 321 23.48 -14.65 -1.85
C LYS A 321 23.18 -14.47 -0.35
N PHE A 322 23.62 -13.37 0.25
CA PHE A 322 23.37 -13.05 1.64
C PHE A 322 21.87 -12.88 1.93
N TYR A 323 21.18 -12.09 1.12
CA TYR A 323 19.74 -11.90 1.20
C TYR A 323 18.95 -13.19 0.93
N TRP A 324 19.40 -14.01 -0.02
CA TRP A 324 18.82 -15.35 -0.25
C TRP A 324 18.88 -16.21 1.01
N LYS A 325 20.04 -16.26 1.68
CA LYS A 325 20.21 -16.99 2.94
C LYS A 325 19.25 -16.47 4.03
N ASN A 326 19.17 -15.15 4.23
CA ASN A 326 18.27 -14.57 5.22
C ASN A 326 16.79 -14.90 4.95
N MET A 327 16.36 -14.84 3.69
CA MET A 327 14.99 -15.21 3.32
C MET A 327 14.69 -16.69 3.63
N LEU A 328 15.63 -17.59 3.34
CA LEU A 328 15.49 -19.01 3.68
C LEU A 328 15.44 -19.25 5.19
N GLU A 329 16.30 -18.60 5.97
CA GLU A 329 16.31 -18.71 7.43
C GLU A 329 15.01 -18.22 8.07
N ALA A 330 14.48 -17.08 7.61
CA ALA A 330 13.19 -16.57 8.06
C ALA A 330 12.04 -17.55 7.74
N VAL A 331 11.96 -18.01 6.49
CA VAL A 331 10.88 -18.88 6.03
C VAL A 331 10.97 -20.28 6.65
N HIS A 332 12.19 -20.80 6.84
CA HIS A 332 12.40 -22.05 7.57
C HIS A 332 11.91 -21.97 9.01
N THR A 333 12.12 -20.83 9.67
CA THR A 333 11.70 -20.61 11.05
C THR A 333 10.19 -20.67 11.18
N ILE A 334 9.43 -20.01 10.29
CA ILE A 334 7.96 -20.07 10.31
C ILE A 334 7.46 -21.48 9.95
N HIS A 335 8.11 -22.18 9.00
CA HIS A 335 7.75 -23.54 8.59
C HIS A 335 7.91 -24.54 9.73
N LYS A 336 8.97 -24.43 10.53
CA LYS A 336 9.19 -25.26 11.73
C LYS A 336 8.08 -25.12 12.78
N HIS A 337 7.38 -23.98 12.78
CA HIS A 337 6.28 -23.69 13.69
C HIS A 337 4.91 -23.88 13.03
N GLY A 338 4.84 -24.62 11.92
CA GLY A 338 3.59 -24.96 11.24
C GLY A 338 2.95 -23.82 10.46
N ILE A 339 3.64 -22.69 10.30
CA ILE A 339 3.16 -21.54 9.55
C ILE A 339 3.67 -21.64 8.12
N VAL A 340 2.77 -21.66 7.15
CA VAL A 340 3.07 -21.45 5.73
C VAL A 340 2.59 -20.05 5.38
N HIS A 341 3.39 -19.24 4.70
CA HIS A 341 3.02 -17.84 4.42
C HIS A 341 2.05 -17.71 3.23
N SER A 342 2.27 -18.44 2.14
CA SER A 342 1.50 -18.50 0.88
C SER A 342 1.31 -17.21 0.07
N ASP A 343 1.89 -16.09 0.48
CA ASP A 343 1.81 -14.81 -0.25
C ASP A 343 3.14 -14.07 -0.17
N LEU A 344 4.25 -14.81 -0.21
CA LEU A 344 5.58 -14.21 -0.15
C LEU A 344 5.85 -13.38 -1.40
N LYS A 345 6.25 -12.13 -1.18
CA LYS A 345 6.68 -11.17 -2.18
C LYS A 345 7.80 -10.29 -1.59
N PRO A 346 8.55 -9.53 -2.41
CA PRO A 346 9.63 -8.71 -1.89
C PRO A 346 9.17 -7.69 -0.83
N ALA A 347 7.93 -7.22 -0.89
CA ALA A 347 7.39 -6.28 0.09
C ALA A 347 7.25 -6.86 1.51
N ASN A 348 7.27 -8.19 1.69
CA ASN A 348 7.26 -8.83 3.01
C ASN A 348 8.64 -8.89 3.66
N PHE A 349 9.70 -8.44 2.98
CA PHE A 349 11.05 -8.41 3.51
C PHE A 349 11.54 -6.97 3.64
N VAL A 350 12.11 -6.64 4.80
CA VAL A 350 12.67 -5.31 5.09
C VAL A 350 14.15 -5.45 5.40
N ILE A 351 14.95 -4.51 4.87
CA ILE A 351 16.39 -4.42 5.15
C ILE A 351 16.58 -3.64 6.44
N VAL A 352 17.16 -4.26 7.45
CA VAL A 352 17.56 -3.65 8.71
C VAL A 352 19.04 -3.92 8.95
N ASN A 353 19.85 -2.87 9.07
CA ASN A 353 21.29 -2.99 9.29
C ASN A 353 21.96 -3.97 8.31
N ALA A 354 21.64 -3.85 7.02
CA ALA A 354 22.09 -4.71 5.93
C ALA A 354 21.65 -6.19 5.99
N SER A 355 20.72 -6.58 6.88
CA SER A 355 20.11 -7.92 6.92
C SER A 355 18.65 -7.87 6.48
N LEU A 356 18.19 -8.88 5.73
CA LEU A 356 16.76 -9.01 5.45
C LEU A 356 16.03 -9.64 6.63
N LYS A 357 14.83 -9.11 6.91
CA LYS A 357 13.91 -9.63 7.91
C LYS A 357 12.49 -9.74 7.35
N LEU A 358 11.80 -10.83 7.68
CA LEU A 358 10.40 -11.04 7.36
C LEU A 358 9.52 -10.20 8.31
N ILE A 359 8.58 -9.43 7.77
CA ILE A 359 7.77 -8.48 8.56
C ILE A 359 6.35 -8.92 8.88
N ASP A 360 5.85 -9.97 8.22
CA ASP A 360 4.50 -10.49 8.38
C ASP A 360 4.46 -11.98 8.01
N PHE A 361 3.39 -12.68 8.40
CA PHE A 361 3.26 -14.13 8.18
C PHE A 361 2.13 -14.50 7.22
N GLY A 362 1.53 -13.50 6.57
CA GLY A 362 0.41 -13.72 5.65
C GLY A 362 -0.87 -14.24 6.30
N ILE A 363 -1.01 -14.21 7.64
CA ILE A 363 -2.17 -14.75 8.37
C ILE A 363 -3.37 -13.81 8.24
N ALA A 364 -3.21 -12.52 8.55
CA ALA A 364 -4.31 -11.55 8.47
C ALA A 364 -4.78 -11.29 7.03
N ASN A 365 -3.91 -11.52 6.04
CA ASN A 365 -4.26 -11.36 4.63
C ASN A 365 -5.17 -12.49 4.10
N ARG A 366 -5.19 -13.67 4.73
CA ARG A 366 -6.01 -14.83 4.34
C ARG A 366 -7.45 -14.75 4.81
N ILE A 367 -7.69 -14.07 5.92
CA ILE A 367 -8.96 -14.12 6.66
C ILE A 367 -9.90 -12.99 6.25
N GLN A 368 -9.57 -12.15 5.26
CA GLN A 368 -10.61 -11.34 4.60
C GLN A 368 -11.47 -12.28 3.74
N PRO A 369 -12.61 -12.81 4.23
CA PRO A 369 -13.34 -13.87 3.54
C PRO A 369 -14.30 -13.22 2.54
N ASP A 370 -14.60 -13.95 1.47
CA ASP A 370 -15.74 -13.71 0.58
C ASP A 370 -15.73 -12.43 -0.28
N VAL A 371 -14.69 -12.33 -1.11
CA VAL A 371 -14.93 -11.97 -2.52
C VAL A 371 -14.43 -13.14 -3.37
N THR A 372 -15.36 -14.02 -3.73
CA THR A 372 -15.15 -15.03 -4.78
C THR A 372 -14.45 -14.37 -5.96
N SER A 373 -13.22 -14.80 -6.21
CA SER A 373 -12.55 -14.75 -7.52
C SER A 373 -12.78 -13.47 -8.34
N ILE A 374 -12.24 -12.33 -7.90
CA ILE A 374 -11.68 -11.28 -8.78
C ILE A 374 -10.67 -10.49 -7.93
N MET A 375 -9.55 -10.18 -8.55
CA MET A 375 -8.29 -9.71 -7.96
C MET A 375 -8.43 -8.35 -7.28
N LYS A 376 -7.77 -8.16 -6.12
CA LYS A 376 -7.58 -6.83 -5.52
C LYS A 376 -6.67 -6.01 -6.45
N ASP A 377 -6.91 -4.72 -6.65
CA ASP A 377 -6.03 -3.87 -7.50
C ASP A 377 -4.62 -3.67 -6.92
N SER A 378 -4.43 -3.92 -5.62
CA SER A 378 -3.09 -4.08 -5.02
C SER A 378 -2.37 -5.39 -5.41
N GLN A 379 -3.04 -6.33 -6.09
CA GLN A 379 -2.48 -7.61 -6.54
C GLN A 379 -1.94 -7.61 -7.97
N VAL A 380 -2.02 -6.51 -8.74
CA VAL A 380 -1.51 -6.47 -10.13
C VAL A 380 -0.01 -6.90 -10.21
N GLY A 381 0.76 -6.69 -9.13
CA GLY A 381 2.14 -7.20 -8.97
C GLY A 381 2.30 -8.50 -8.15
N THR A 382 1.28 -8.93 -7.40
CA THR A 382 1.36 -10.07 -6.46
C THR A 382 1.28 -11.43 -7.18
N LEU A 383 0.54 -11.53 -8.29
CA LEU A 383 0.38 -12.79 -9.03
C LEU A 383 1.69 -13.36 -9.58
N ASN A 384 2.71 -12.53 -9.77
CA ASN A 384 4.02 -12.94 -10.28
C ASN A 384 4.76 -13.92 -9.35
N TYR A 385 4.34 -14.01 -8.09
CA TYR A 385 4.94 -14.88 -7.06
C TYR A 385 4.03 -16.06 -6.69
N MET A 386 2.83 -16.14 -7.29
CA MET A 386 1.83 -17.16 -6.97
C MET A 386 2.25 -18.55 -7.49
N PRO A 387 2.21 -19.61 -6.65
CA PRO A 387 2.56 -20.96 -7.08
C PRO A 387 1.43 -21.64 -7.88
N PRO A 388 1.77 -22.59 -8.78
CA PRO A 388 0.79 -23.24 -9.65
C PRO A 388 -0.27 -24.06 -8.90
N GLU A 389 0.07 -24.66 -7.77
CA GLU A 389 -0.89 -25.41 -6.94
C GLU A 389 -2.00 -24.52 -6.37
N ALA A 390 -1.71 -23.25 -6.00
CA ALA A 390 -2.72 -22.33 -5.49
C ALA A 390 -3.78 -21.97 -6.55
N ILE A 391 -3.41 -21.99 -7.83
CA ILE A 391 -4.31 -21.71 -8.95
C ILE A 391 -5.20 -22.93 -9.24
N LYS A 392 -4.63 -24.14 -9.24
CA LYS A 392 -5.35 -25.41 -9.51
C LYS A 392 -6.40 -25.73 -8.44
N ASP A 393 -6.14 -25.36 -7.19
CA ASP A 393 -7.08 -25.55 -6.09
C ASP A 393 -8.31 -24.63 -6.20
N THR A 394 -8.19 -23.51 -6.92
CA THR A 394 -9.31 -22.55 -7.08
C THR A 394 -10.28 -22.97 -8.21
N SER A 395 -9.83 -23.76 -9.20
CA SER A 395 -10.65 -24.19 -10.33
C SER A 395 -11.41 -25.50 -10.10
N SER A 396 -11.13 -26.23 -9.01
CA SER A 396 -11.79 -27.48 -8.67
C SER A 396 -13.03 -27.23 -7.80
N GLN A 397 -14.14 -26.85 -8.44
CA GLN A 397 -15.47 -26.97 -7.84
C GLN A 397 -15.74 -28.47 -7.55
N THR A 398 -15.94 -28.80 -6.27
CA THR A 398 -16.69 -29.95 -5.69
C THR A 398 -15.91 -30.65 -4.56
N GLY A 399 -16.23 -30.26 -3.31
CA GLY A 399 -16.40 -31.18 -2.16
C GLY A 399 -15.28 -32.14 -1.73
N LYS A 400 -14.09 -32.15 -2.34
CA LYS A 400 -12.97 -33.01 -1.95
C LYS A 400 -11.91 -32.20 -1.20
N ALA A 401 -11.44 -32.79 -0.11
CA ALA A 401 -10.61 -32.16 0.92
C ALA A 401 -9.54 -31.22 0.36
N ARG A 402 -9.57 -29.96 0.84
CA ARG A 402 -8.54 -28.92 0.72
C ARG A 402 -7.14 -29.55 0.73
N SER A 403 -6.58 -29.86 -0.45
CA SER A 403 -5.30 -30.56 -0.52
C SER A 403 -4.15 -29.56 -0.45
N LYS A 404 -3.98 -29.04 0.77
CA LYS A 404 -2.74 -28.64 1.45
C LYS A 404 -1.97 -27.48 0.81
N ILE A 405 -2.29 -26.27 1.27
CA ILE A 405 -1.30 -25.19 1.51
C ILE A 405 -0.04 -25.87 2.06
N SER A 406 1.05 -25.81 1.30
CA SER A 406 2.27 -26.55 1.62
C SER A 406 3.47 -25.62 1.69
N PRO A 407 4.48 -25.93 2.53
CA PRO A 407 5.77 -25.24 2.55
C PRO A 407 6.42 -25.07 1.16
N LYS A 408 6.11 -25.96 0.21
CA LYS A 408 6.66 -25.91 -1.16
C LYS A 408 6.11 -24.72 -1.95
N GLY A 409 4.91 -24.21 -1.63
CA GLY A 409 4.36 -22.99 -2.24
C GLY A 409 5.25 -21.78 -1.96
N ASP A 410 5.72 -21.64 -0.71
CA ASP A 410 6.64 -20.57 -0.32
C ASP A 410 8.00 -20.69 -1.04
N VAL A 411 8.49 -21.91 -1.31
CA VAL A 411 9.71 -22.14 -2.10
C VAL A 411 9.58 -21.57 -3.52
N TRP A 412 8.42 -21.73 -4.15
CA TRP A 412 8.18 -21.16 -5.48
C TRP A 412 8.20 -19.63 -5.44
N SER A 413 7.50 -19.03 -4.47
CA SER A 413 7.46 -17.57 -4.31
C SER A 413 8.85 -17.00 -4.05
N LEU A 414 9.65 -17.62 -3.17
CA LEU A 414 11.06 -17.29 -2.96
C LEU A 414 11.89 -17.45 -4.25
N GLY A 415 11.65 -18.51 -5.02
CA GLY A 415 12.26 -18.72 -6.34
C GLY A 415 11.98 -17.57 -7.31
N CYS A 416 10.74 -17.07 -7.35
CA CYS A 416 10.37 -15.89 -8.15
C CYS A 416 11.10 -14.62 -7.68
N ILE A 417 11.26 -14.42 -6.37
CA ILE A 417 12.03 -13.30 -5.81
C ILE A 417 13.50 -13.40 -6.23
N LEU A 418 14.13 -14.57 -6.07
CA LEU A 418 15.52 -14.80 -6.46
C LEU A 418 15.73 -14.65 -7.99
N TYR A 419 14.75 -15.10 -8.78
CA TYR A 419 14.74 -14.93 -10.23
C TYR A 419 14.74 -13.43 -10.59
N CYS A 420 13.91 -12.63 -9.90
CA CYS A 420 13.89 -11.18 -10.05
C CYS A 420 15.24 -10.53 -9.67
N MET A 421 15.84 -10.95 -8.55
CA MET A 421 17.18 -10.50 -8.13
C MET A 421 18.31 -10.88 -9.11
N THR A 422 18.06 -11.87 -9.98
CA THR A 422 19.06 -12.39 -10.93
C THR A 422 18.89 -11.77 -12.31
N TYR A 423 17.66 -11.68 -12.81
CA TYR A 423 17.35 -11.27 -14.18
C TYR A 423 16.64 -9.90 -14.29
N GLY A 424 16.36 -9.24 -13.16
CA GLY A 424 15.69 -7.93 -13.11
C GLY A 424 14.18 -7.97 -13.41
N LYS A 425 13.61 -9.15 -13.64
CA LYS A 425 12.18 -9.38 -13.89
C LYS A 425 11.75 -10.71 -13.26
N THR A 426 10.47 -10.85 -12.91
CA THR A 426 9.90 -12.15 -12.49
C THR A 426 9.68 -13.10 -13.68
N PRO A 427 9.55 -14.42 -13.47
CA PRO A 427 9.49 -15.41 -14.56
C PRO A 427 8.39 -15.15 -15.59
N PHE A 428 7.23 -14.64 -15.16
CA PHE A 428 6.04 -14.41 -16.00
C PHE A 428 5.71 -12.92 -16.17
N GLN A 429 6.66 -12.02 -15.87
CA GLN A 429 6.41 -10.57 -15.87
C GLN A 429 5.97 -10.02 -17.22
N SER A 430 6.46 -10.62 -18.32
CA SER A 430 6.18 -10.18 -19.69
C SER A 430 4.72 -10.40 -20.10
N ILE A 431 3.98 -11.27 -19.41
CA ILE A 431 2.58 -11.56 -19.70
C ILE A 431 1.72 -10.53 -18.97
N THR A 432 1.24 -9.52 -19.69
CA THR A 432 0.46 -8.41 -19.12
C THR A 432 -0.97 -8.82 -18.75
N ASN A 433 -1.60 -9.68 -19.56
CA ASN A 433 -2.94 -10.19 -19.30
C ASN A 433 -2.91 -11.20 -18.14
N GLN A 434 -3.63 -10.90 -17.04
CA GLN A 434 -3.56 -11.69 -15.81
C GLN A 434 -4.10 -13.12 -15.98
N ILE A 435 -5.15 -13.32 -16.77
CA ILE A 435 -5.71 -14.65 -17.05
C ILE A 435 -4.68 -15.50 -17.81
N SER A 436 -4.09 -14.93 -18.86
CA SER A 436 -3.02 -15.57 -19.64
C SER A 436 -1.81 -15.92 -18.78
N LYS A 437 -1.46 -15.04 -17.83
CA LYS A 437 -0.38 -15.28 -16.87
C LYS A 437 -0.67 -16.47 -15.96
N LEU A 438 -1.88 -16.54 -15.40
CA LEU A 438 -2.31 -17.68 -14.57
C LEU A 438 -2.25 -18.99 -15.36
N HIS A 439 -2.71 -18.98 -16.62
CA HIS A 439 -2.59 -20.14 -17.51
C HIS A 439 -1.13 -20.55 -17.74
N ALA A 440 -0.23 -19.61 -18.04
CA ALA A 440 1.19 -19.89 -18.25
C ALA A 440 1.89 -20.47 -17.00
N ILE A 441 1.48 -20.03 -15.79
CA ILE A 441 2.00 -20.55 -14.53
C ILE A 441 1.68 -22.05 -14.39
N ILE A 442 0.44 -22.47 -14.67
CA ILE A 442 0.00 -23.85 -14.49
C ILE A 442 0.33 -24.77 -15.68
N ASP A 443 0.58 -24.21 -16.86
CA ASP A 443 0.80 -24.95 -18.10
C ASP A 443 2.22 -25.57 -18.15
N PRO A 444 2.37 -26.91 -18.18
CA PRO A 444 3.66 -27.57 -18.27
C PRO A 444 4.36 -27.41 -19.63
N SER A 445 3.62 -27.04 -20.68
CA SER A 445 4.16 -26.79 -22.02
C SER A 445 4.89 -25.44 -22.09
N HIS A 446 4.41 -24.44 -21.33
CA HIS A 446 5.07 -23.16 -21.18
C HIS A 446 6.41 -23.33 -20.44
N LYS A 447 7.54 -23.07 -21.12
CA LYS A 447 8.88 -23.18 -20.52
C LYS A 447 9.30 -21.86 -19.90
N ILE A 448 9.70 -21.90 -18.63
CA ILE A 448 10.35 -20.75 -17.99
C ILE A 448 11.75 -20.61 -18.61
N GLU A 449 12.08 -19.41 -19.06
CA GLU A 449 13.40 -19.10 -19.58
C GLU A 449 14.40 -19.01 -18.43
N PHE A 450 15.59 -19.58 -18.62
CA PHE A 450 16.70 -19.41 -17.69
C PHE A 450 17.96 -19.03 -18.49
N PRO A 451 18.12 -17.74 -18.85
CA PRO A 451 19.31 -17.27 -19.54
C PRO A 451 20.59 -17.68 -18.80
N ASP A 452 21.62 -18.05 -19.55
CA ASP A 452 22.86 -18.55 -18.95
C ASP A 452 23.57 -17.48 -18.13
N ILE A 453 24.10 -17.90 -16.97
CA ILE A 453 24.83 -17.05 -16.03
C ILE A 453 26.11 -17.75 -15.59
N SER A 454 27.09 -16.98 -15.10
CA SER A 454 28.36 -17.51 -14.62
C SER A 454 28.20 -18.35 -13.33
N GLU A 455 27.23 -18.01 -12.49
CA GLU A 455 26.95 -18.71 -11.23
C GLU A 455 26.09 -19.95 -11.45
N LYS A 456 26.70 -21.07 -11.86
CA LYS A 456 25.98 -22.32 -12.17
C LYS A 456 25.16 -22.87 -11.00
N ASP A 457 25.64 -22.70 -9.76
CA ASP A 457 24.90 -23.13 -8.58
C ASP A 457 23.63 -22.28 -8.36
N LEU A 458 23.65 -20.99 -8.72
CA LEU A 458 22.46 -20.13 -8.67
C LEU A 458 21.43 -20.56 -9.71
N LEU A 459 21.89 -20.88 -10.92
CA LEU A 459 21.05 -21.38 -11.99
C LEU A 459 20.34 -22.69 -11.60
N ASP A 460 21.04 -23.59 -10.89
CA ASP A 460 20.45 -24.83 -10.38
C ASP A 460 19.38 -24.55 -9.31
N VAL A 461 19.66 -23.65 -8.35
CA VAL A 461 18.65 -23.21 -7.34
C VAL A 461 17.39 -22.70 -8.03
N LEU A 462 17.52 -21.79 -9.00
CA LEU A 462 16.38 -21.21 -9.71
C LEU A 462 15.52 -22.28 -10.40
N LYS A 463 16.16 -23.22 -11.09
CA LYS A 463 15.46 -24.32 -11.78
C LYS A 463 14.75 -25.24 -10.80
N ARG A 464 15.35 -25.55 -9.64
CA ARG A 464 14.79 -26.43 -8.61
C ARG A 464 13.65 -25.78 -7.82
N CYS A 465 13.70 -24.47 -7.59
CA CYS A 465 12.61 -23.72 -6.94
C CYS A 465 11.38 -23.58 -7.86
N LEU A 466 11.60 -23.38 -9.16
CA LEU A 466 10.53 -23.13 -10.14
C LEU A 466 10.03 -24.40 -10.84
N VAL A 467 10.10 -25.55 -10.14
CA VAL A 467 9.47 -26.80 -10.57
C VAL A 467 7.97 -26.73 -10.28
N ARG A 468 7.14 -26.98 -11.29
CA ARG A 468 5.68 -26.85 -11.17
C ARG A 468 5.06 -27.88 -10.23
N ASN A 469 5.51 -29.13 -10.26
CA ASN A 469 5.04 -30.14 -9.33
C ASN A 469 5.64 -29.90 -7.94
N PRO A 470 4.84 -29.58 -6.90
CA PRO A 470 5.37 -29.27 -5.56
C PRO A 470 6.09 -30.46 -4.91
N ARG A 471 5.81 -31.70 -5.33
CA ARG A 471 6.50 -32.91 -4.84
C ARG A 471 7.96 -32.97 -5.30
N ASP A 472 8.21 -32.52 -6.53
CA ASP A 472 9.53 -32.56 -7.17
C ASP A 472 10.32 -31.25 -6.91
N ARG A 473 9.62 -30.18 -6.51
CA ARG A 473 10.21 -28.90 -6.13
C ARG A 473 11.11 -29.08 -4.90
N ILE A 474 12.28 -28.45 -4.87
CA ILE A 474 13.19 -28.51 -3.72
C ILE A 474 12.53 -27.96 -2.44
N SER A 475 12.99 -28.40 -1.26
CA SER A 475 12.55 -27.89 0.05
C SER A 475 13.51 -26.85 0.63
N ILE A 476 13.06 -26.09 1.63
CA ILE A 476 13.91 -25.11 2.33
C ILE A 476 15.13 -25.75 3.01
N PRO A 477 15.03 -26.90 3.73
CA PRO A 477 16.20 -27.59 4.26
C PRO A 477 17.26 -27.93 3.20
N GLU A 478 16.84 -28.49 2.06
CA GLU A 478 17.74 -28.81 0.94
C GLU A 478 18.37 -27.54 0.34
N LEU A 479 17.63 -26.42 0.30
CA LEU A 479 18.14 -25.13 -0.17
C LEU A 479 19.18 -24.52 0.77
N LEU A 480 19.02 -24.69 2.08
CA LEU A 480 19.99 -24.23 3.09
C LEU A 480 21.32 -24.98 2.99
N GLU A 481 21.29 -26.25 2.56
CA GLU A 481 22.47 -27.09 2.35
C GLU A 481 23.08 -26.96 0.94
N HIS A 482 22.39 -26.28 0.02
CA HIS A 482 22.75 -26.21 -1.39
C HIS A 482 24.15 -25.56 -1.63
N PRO A 483 24.96 -26.05 -2.58
CA PRO A 483 26.30 -25.51 -2.90
C PRO A 483 26.33 -24.00 -3.20
N TYR A 484 25.23 -23.42 -3.65
CA TYR A 484 25.12 -21.97 -3.87
C TYR A 484 25.40 -21.17 -2.59
N LEU A 485 24.95 -21.66 -1.43
CA LEU A 485 25.19 -21.04 -0.12
C LEU A 485 26.52 -21.47 0.51
N GLN A 486 27.15 -22.54 0.02
CA GLN A 486 28.45 -22.96 0.49
C GLN A 486 29.55 -22.02 -0.01
N LEU A 487 30.46 -21.63 0.89
CA LEU A 487 31.62 -20.82 0.55
C LEU A 487 32.61 -21.67 -0.23
N LYS A 488 32.83 -21.36 -1.52
CA LYS A 488 33.94 -21.96 -2.28
C LYS A 488 35.26 -21.31 -1.82
N PRO A 489 36.23 -22.07 -1.28
CA PRO A 489 37.49 -21.53 -0.72
C PRO A 489 38.26 -20.63 -1.69
N GLN A 490 38.18 -20.90 -3.00
CA GLN A 490 38.89 -20.15 -4.05
C GLN A 490 38.57 -18.65 -4.10
N ARG A 491 37.34 -18.22 -3.74
CA ARG A 491 36.92 -16.80 -3.81
C ARG A 491 37.42 -15.98 -2.61
N ILE A 492 37.49 -16.59 -1.44
CA ILE A 492 37.97 -15.90 -0.22
C ILE A 492 39.45 -15.49 -0.39
N LEU A 493 40.27 -16.36 -0.98
CA LEU A 493 41.67 -16.06 -1.28
C LEU A 493 41.83 -14.94 -2.32
N THR A 494 40.95 -14.87 -3.33
CA THR A 494 41.00 -13.83 -4.37
C THR A 494 40.47 -12.48 -3.86
N ASP A 495 39.41 -12.47 -3.06
CA ASP A 495 38.86 -11.25 -2.46
C ASP A 495 39.76 -10.71 -1.32
N LEU A 496 40.36 -11.58 -0.50
CA LEU A 496 41.37 -11.17 0.50
C LEU A 496 42.65 -10.66 -0.17
N ALA A 497 43.10 -11.29 -1.27
CA ALA A 497 44.25 -10.80 -2.04
C ALA A 497 43.96 -9.45 -2.73
N ALA A 498 42.72 -9.23 -3.18
CA ALA A 498 42.29 -7.94 -3.75
C ALA A 498 42.23 -6.83 -2.69
N LEU A 499 41.82 -7.15 -1.45
CA LEU A 499 41.83 -6.23 -0.32
C LEU A 499 43.26 -5.91 0.18
N GLN A 500 44.21 -6.84 0.03
CA GLN A 500 45.61 -6.66 0.41
C GLN A 500 46.51 -6.11 -0.72
N SER A 501 45.95 -5.78 -1.89
CA SER A 501 46.73 -5.21 -2.98
C SER A 501 47.25 -3.80 -2.61
N PRO A 502 48.51 -3.43 -2.94
CA PRO A 502 49.06 -2.11 -2.65
C PRO A 502 48.22 -0.96 -3.23
N ASN A 503 47.53 -1.20 -4.36
CA ASN A 503 46.69 -0.21 -5.03
C ASN A 503 45.37 0.07 -4.28
N SER A 504 44.91 -0.85 -3.42
CA SER A 504 43.69 -0.73 -2.62
C SER A 504 43.93 0.19 -1.42
N ILE A 505 45.11 0.08 -0.79
CA ILE A 505 45.52 0.87 0.37
C ILE A 505 45.76 2.33 -0.01
N ILE A 506 46.38 2.58 -1.17
CA ILE A 506 46.62 3.95 -1.69
C ILE A 506 45.31 4.67 -2.04
N ARG A 507 44.27 3.95 -2.48
CA ARG A 507 42.94 4.54 -2.75
C ARG A 507 42.16 4.89 -1.48
N ALA A 508 42.35 4.15 -0.39
CA ALA A 508 41.71 4.43 0.89
C ALA A 508 42.37 5.57 1.67
N ALA A 509 43.64 5.89 1.38
CA ALA A 509 44.39 6.96 2.04
C ALA A 509 44.19 8.35 1.40
N ASN A 510 43.57 8.42 0.21
CA ASN A 510 43.45 9.67 -0.58
C ASN A 510 41.98 10.14 -0.77
N HIS A 511 41.03 9.63 0.03
CA HIS A 511 39.63 10.04 -0.01
C HIS A 511 39.07 10.43 1.35
#